data_AF-A0A6B9VB68-F1
#
_entry.id   AF-A0A6B9VB68-F1
#
_cell.length_a   1.000
_cell.length_b   1.000
_cell.length_c   1.000
_cell.angle_alpha   90.00
_cell.angle_beta   90.00
_cell.angle_gamma   90.00
#
_symmetry.space_group_name_H-M   'P 1'
#
loop_
_entity.id
_entity.type
_entity.pdbx_description
1 polymer ?
#
loop_
_entity_poly.entity_id
_entity_poly.type
_entity_poly.pdbx_seq_one_letter_code
_entity_poly.pdbx_strand_id
1 'polypeptide(L)'
;MALVSEAITFSRTMKTRSLNGSSPSLLMSLREAAEKRINSVVSRSEGELMAWDVVNENLHLSFFEENLGENASAEYFSKTYQLDPKPLLFMNEYNTIEYSGDTAASPANYIAKMAKIRSFQEMKEYQQQ
;
A
#
# COMPACT_ATOMS: atom_id res chain seq x y z
N MET A 1 18.19 9.50 -11.93
CA MET A 1 17.84 8.14 -11.47
C MET A 1 17.12 8.31 -10.14
N ALA A 2 15.79 8.34 -10.15
CA ALA A 2 15.01 8.36 -8.92
C ALA A 2 15.00 6.93 -8.38
N LEU A 3 15.58 6.72 -7.21
CA LEU A 3 15.91 5.37 -6.73
C LEU A 3 14.68 4.63 -6.19
N VAL A 4 13.73 5.31 -5.56
CA VAL A 4 12.43 4.76 -5.11
C VAL A 4 11.45 5.95 -4.94
N SER A 5 10.14 5.74 -5.15
CA SER A 5 9.09 6.71 -4.82
C SER A 5 7.91 6.02 -4.14
N GLU A 6 7.10 6.78 -3.40
CA GLU A 6 5.89 6.28 -2.75
C GLU A 6 4.66 6.45 -3.65
N ALA A 7 3.93 5.36 -3.91
CA ALA A 7 2.71 5.45 -4.72
C ALA A 7 1.54 6.05 -3.93
N ILE A 8 1.46 5.77 -2.62
CA ILE A 8 0.45 6.30 -1.71
C ILE A 8 1.08 6.82 -0.43
N THR A 9 1.08 8.15 -0.29
CA THR A 9 1.52 8.84 0.93
C THR A 9 0.39 9.67 1.50
N PHE A 10 0.02 9.35 2.73
CA PHE A 10 -0.71 10.23 3.62
C PHE A 10 0.16 10.52 4.84
N SER A 11 0.04 11.71 5.42
CA SER A 11 0.85 12.08 6.58
C SER A 11 0.60 11.12 7.74
N ARG A 12 1.62 10.87 8.55
CA ARG A 12 1.52 10.04 9.75
C ARG A 12 0.37 10.50 10.66
N THR A 13 0.19 11.82 10.80
CA THR A 13 -0.92 12.44 11.53
C THR A 13 -2.30 12.07 11.00
N MET A 14 -2.45 11.90 9.68
CA MET A 14 -3.70 11.40 9.11
C MET A 14 -3.88 9.90 9.40
N LYS A 15 -2.82 9.09 9.24
CA LYS A 15 -2.88 7.64 9.47
C LYS A 15 -3.19 7.24 10.92
N THR A 16 -2.82 8.07 11.89
CA THR A 16 -3.13 7.82 13.32
C THR A 16 -4.56 8.22 13.72
N ARG A 17 -5.32 8.88 12.85
CA ARG A 17 -6.74 9.18 13.11
C ARG A 17 -7.58 8.00 12.65
N SER A 18 -8.10 7.23 13.60
CA SER A 18 -9.12 6.22 13.28
C SER A 18 -10.36 6.90 12.71
N LEU A 19 -10.86 6.42 11.56
CA LEU A 19 -12.16 6.82 11.03
C LEU A 19 -13.24 5.81 11.39
N ASN A 20 -13.02 4.92 12.36
CA ASN A 20 -14.02 3.96 12.82
C ASN A 20 -15.29 4.68 13.31
N GLY A 21 -16.44 4.32 12.72
CA GLY A 21 -17.72 4.98 12.98
C GLY A 21 -17.94 6.28 12.19
N SER A 22 -17.05 6.64 11.27
CA SER A 22 -17.25 7.79 10.37
C SER A 22 -18.34 7.53 9.34
N SER A 23 -18.91 8.61 8.79
CA SER A 23 -19.95 8.51 7.77
C SER A 23 -19.44 7.79 6.51
N PRO A 24 -20.30 7.06 5.78
CA PRO A 24 -19.93 6.44 4.51
C PRO A 24 -19.33 7.42 3.50
N SER A 25 -19.77 8.68 3.52
CA SER A 25 -19.22 9.75 2.67
C SER A 25 -17.74 10.02 2.93
N LEU A 26 -17.28 9.97 4.18
CA LEU A 26 -15.87 10.21 4.51
C LEU A 26 -14.98 9.06 4.04
N LEU A 27 -15.44 7.82 4.18
CA LEU A 27 -14.73 6.64 3.68
C LEU A 27 -14.65 6.65 2.15
N MET A 28 -15.71 7.10 1.48
CA MET A 28 -15.72 7.27 0.03
C MET A 28 -14.74 8.34 -0.42
N SER A 29 -14.71 9.51 0.24
CA SER A 29 -13.72 10.55 -0.03
C SER A 29 -12.28 10.08 0.20
N LEU A 30 -12.04 9.24 1.21
CA LEU A 30 -10.71 8.63 1.43
C LEU A 30 -10.31 7.73 0.26
N ARG A 31 -11.22 6.85 -0.20
CA ARG A 31 -10.99 5.99 -1.36
C ARG A 31 -10.67 6.79 -2.61
N GLU A 32 -11.49 7.79 -2.92
CA GLU A 32 -11.30 8.68 -4.08
C GLU A 32 -9.96 9.44 -4.01
N ALA A 33 -9.59 9.94 -2.84
CA ALA A 33 -8.32 10.64 -2.64
C ALA A 33 -7.12 9.71 -2.85
N ALA A 34 -7.18 8.48 -2.34
CA ALA A 34 -6.14 7.48 -2.53
C ALA A 34 -6.02 7.08 -4.02
N GLU A 35 -7.13 6.80 -4.69
CA GLU A 35 -7.14 6.46 -6.12
C GLU A 35 -6.61 7.60 -6.99
N LYS A 36 -7.04 8.84 -6.73
CA LYS A 36 -6.54 10.03 -7.44
C LYS A 36 -5.04 10.18 -7.26
N ARG A 37 -4.53 9.90 -6.06
CA ARG A 37 -3.09 9.98 -5.76
C ARG A 37 -2.29 8.95 -6.54
N ILE A 38 -2.67 7.67 -6.51
CA ILE A 38 -1.98 6.59 -7.24
C ILE A 38 -1.93 6.93 -8.73
N ASN A 39 -3.09 7.23 -9.33
CA ASN A 39 -3.17 7.54 -10.75
C ASN A 39 -2.29 8.75 -11.11
N SER A 40 -2.23 9.79 -10.27
CA SER A 40 -1.46 10.99 -10.57
C SER A 40 0.05 10.83 -10.38
N VAL A 41 0.49 10.00 -9.45
CA VAL A 41 1.92 9.80 -9.14
C VAL A 41 2.52 8.72 -10.03
N VAL A 42 1.88 7.55 -10.12
CA VAL A 42 2.43 6.42 -10.86
C VAL A 42 2.50 6.74 -12.35
N SER A 43 1.43 7.26 -12.96
CA SER A 43 1.42 7.61 -14.39
C SER A 43 2.41 8.72 -14.76
N ARG A 44 2.77 9.60 -13.82
CA ARG A 44 3.73 10.68 -14.10
C ARG A 44 5.17 10.18 -14.12
N SER A 45 5.46 9.14 -13.36
CA SER A 45 6.80 8.56 -13.19
C SER A 45 6.93 7.19 -13.87
N GLU A 46 5.99 6.85 -14.75
CA GLU A 46 5.95 5.57 -15.46
C GLU A 46 7.27 5.37 -16.24
N GLY A 47 7.94 4.25 -15.99
CA GLY A 47 9.20 3.92 -16.66
C GLY A 47 10.43 4.70 -16.19
N GLU A 48 10.30 5.58 -15.19
CA GLU A 48 11.42 6.33 -14.62
C GLU A 48 12.04 5.64 -13.39
N LEU A 49 11.29 4.76 -12.73
CA LEU A 49 11.65 4.14 -11.46
C LEU A 49 12.07 2.69 -11.60
N MET A 50 12.96 2.24 -10.71
CA MET A 50 13.30 0.82 -10.56
C MET A 50 12.42 0.10 -9.53
N ALA A 51 11.83 0.84 -8.59
CA ALA A 51 10.97 0.32 -7.56
C ALA A 51 9.96 1.35 -7.04
N TRP A 52 8.82 0.86 -6.55
CA TRP A 52 7.78 1.61 -5.85
C TRP A 52 7.63 1.11 -4.42
N ASP A 53 7.60 2.03 -3.46
CA ASP A 53 7.01 1.77 -2.15
C ASP A 53 5.51 2.04 -2.25
N VAL A 54 4.73 0.99 -2.49
CA VAL A 54 3.29 1.15 -2.77
C VAL A 54 2.55 1.63 -1.54
N VAL A 55 2.85 1.03 -0.39
CA VAL A 55 2.31 1.39 0.92
C VAL A 55 3.45 1.45 1.93
N ASN A 56 3.51 2.55 2.69
CA ASN A 56 4.50 2.75 3.74
C ASN A 56 3.91 2.49 5.14
N GLU A 57 4.66 1.77 6.00
CA GLU A 57 4.40 1.51 7.43
C GLU A 57 3.12 0.71 7.73
N ASN A 58 2.75 -0.25 6.88
CA ASN A 58 1.45 -0.93 6.96
C ASN A 58 1.36 -2.01 8.07
N LEU A 59 2.48 -2.45 8.66
CA LEU A 59 2.45 -3.35 9.83
C LEU A 59 2.23 -2.56 11.12
N HIS A 60 2.74 -1.34 11.19
CA HIS A 60 2.51 -0.45 12.32
C HIS A 60 1.17 0.27 12.24
N LEU A 61 0.76 0.68 11.04
CA LEU A 61 -0.40 1.53 10.79
C LEU A 61 -1.21 0.99 9.60
N SER A 62 -2.10 0.03 9.87
CA SER A 62 -3.05 -0.56 8.91
C SER A 62 -4.18 0.39 8.48
N PHE A 63 -3.90 1.69 8.35
CA PHE A 63 -4.90 2.75 8.16
C PHE A 63 -5.85 2.50 6.97
N PHE A 64 -5.33 2.14 5.80
CA PHE A 64 -6.21 1.91 4.65
C PHE A 64 -7.06 0.66 4.83
N GLU A 65 -6.53 -0.37 5.47
CA GLU A 65 -7.24 -1.64 5.64
C GLU A 65 -8.32 -1.54 6.71
N GLU A 66 -8.05 -0.81 7.80
CA GLU A 66 -9.02 -0.50 8.84
C GLU A 66 -10.21 0.30 8.32
N ASN A 67 -9.98 1.21 7.37
CA ASN A 67 -11.01 2.16 6.91
C ASN A 67 -11.67 1.76 5.58
N LEU A 68 -10.95 1.07 4.69
CA LEU A 68 -11.43 0.73 3.33
C LEU A 68 -11.58 -0.77 3.10
N GLY A 69 -11.22 -1.61 4.08
CA GLY A 69 -11.33 -3.06 4.04
C GLY A 69 -9.97 -3.76 3.91
N GLU A 70 -9.89 -5.01 4.36
CA GLU A 70 -8.64 -5.79 4.50
C GLU A 70 -7.78 -5.89 3.23
N ASN A 71 -8.42 -5.77 2.06
CA ASN A 71 -7.77 -5.89 0.75
C ASN A 71 -7.31 -4.55 0.16
N ALA A 72 -7.49 -3.43 0.87
CA ALA A 72 -7.18 -2.09 0.35
C ALA A 72 -5.72 -1.96 -0.13
N SER A 73 -4.76 -2.45 0.65
CA SER A 73 -3.35 -2.46 0.24
C SER A 73 -3.14 -3.29 -1.03
N ALA A 74 -3.77 -4.45 -1.14
CA ALA A 74 -3.64 -5.31 -2.31
C ALA A 74 -4.27 -4.69 -3.57
N GLU A 75 -5.38 -3.96 -3.43
CA GLU A 75 -5.96 -3.14 -4.51
C GLU A 75 -4.98 -2.09 -5.02
N TYR A 76 -4.23 -1.46 -4.11
CA TYR A 76 -3.23 -0.46 -4.45
C TYR A 76 -2.00 -1.05 -5.15
N PHE A 77 -1.52 -2.21 -4.70
CA PHE A 77 -0.48 -2.94 -5.42
C PHE A 77 -0.92 -3.32 -6.83
N SER A 78 -2.14 -3.83 -6.97
CA SER A 78 -2.73 -4.15 -8.27
C SER A 78 -2.83 -2.91 -9.17
N LYS A 79 -3.29 -1.78 -8.63
CA LYS A 79 -3.43 -0.54 -9.39
C LYS A 79 -2.08 0.03 -9.83
N THR A 80 -1.08 0.03 -8.95
CA THR A 80 0.29 0.47 -9.30
C THR A 80 0.87 -0.41 -10.40
N TYR A 81 0.73 -1.74 -10.31
CA TYR A 81 1.19 -2.66 -11.35
C TYR A 81 0.50 -2.42 -12.71
N GLN A 82 -0.80 -2.15 -12.72
CA GLN A 82 -1.53 -1.83 -13.95
C GLN A 82 -1.07 -0.52 -14.61
N LEU A 83 -0.62 0.44 -13.82
CA LEU A 83 -0.14 1.75 -14.33
C LEU A 83 1.35 1.72 -14.70
N ASP A 84 2.15 0.91 -14.01
CA ASP A 84 3.59 0.76 -14.29
C ASP A 84 4.04 -0.68 -13.93
N PRO A 85 4.04 -1.61 -14.91
CA PRO A 85 4.27 -3.03 -14.64
C PRO A 85 5.75 -3.43 -14.50
N LYS A 86 6.69 -2.51 -14.79
CA LYS A 86 8.13 -2.82 -14.84
C LYS A 86 8.84 -2.75 -13.49
N PRO A 87 8.61 -1.74 -12.62
CA PRO A 87 9.33 -1.61 -11.36
C PRO A 87 8.95 -2.69 -10.35
N LEU A 88 9.86 -2.96 -9.42
CA LEU A 88 9.56 -3.81 -8.26
C LEU A 88 8.59 -3.09 -7.32
N LEU A 89 7.63 -3.81 -6.75
CA LEU A 89 6.64 -3.24 -5.81
C LEU A 89 6.94 -3.71 -4.39
N PHE A 90 7.15 -2.78 -3.47
CA PHE A 90 7.46 -3.02 -2.08
C PHE A 90 6.42 -2.40 -1.14
N MET A 91 6.40 -2.93 0.09
CA MET A 91 5.81 -2.27 1.24
C MET A 91 6.99 -1.76 2.08
N ASN A 92 7.18 -0.47 2.24
CA ASN A 92 8.28 0.00 3.08
C ASN A 92 7.89 -0.12 4.56
N GLU A 93 8.81 -0.60 5.39
CA GLU A 93 8.59 -0.76 6.82
C GLU A 93 9.89 -0.60 7.60
N TYR A 94 9.83 0.09 8.74
CA TYR A 94 10.98 0.24 9.64
C TYR A 94 10.96 -0.83 10.73
N ASN A 95 12.07 -0.99 11.44
CA ASN A 95 12.33 -1.99 12.48
C ASN A 95 12.17 -3.45 12.04
N THR A 96 12.19 -3.73 10.73
CA THR A 96 12.03 -5.11 10.25
C THR A 96 13.23 -5.98 10.64
N ILE A 97 14.44 -5.43 10.66
CA ILE A 97 15.67 -6.19 11.00
C ILE A 97 16.57 -5.47 12.00
N GLU A 98 16.42 -4.17 12.15
CA GLU A 98 17.31 -3.29 12.90
C GLU A 98 17.01 -3.25 14.40
N TYR A 99 15.77 -3.56 14.81
CA TYR A 99 15.37 -3.58 16.21
C TYR A 99 14.43 -4.76 16.51
N SER A 100 14.99 -5.81 17.09
CA SER A 100 14.25 -7.05 17.42
C SER A 100 13.19 -6.89 18.51
N GLY A 101 13.14 -5.75 19.21
CA GLY A 101 12.10 -5.46 20.20
C GLY A 101 10.78 -5.02 19.56
N ASP A 102 10.79 -4.68 18.27
CA ASP A 102 9.57 -4.37 17.52
C ASP A 102 8.94 -5.64 16.96
N THR A 103 8.01 -6.21 17.71
CA THR A 103 7.35 -7.44 17.29
C THR A 103 6.35 -7.23 16.15
N ALA A 104 5.86 -6.00 15.94
CA ALA A 104 4.89 -5.70 14.89
C ALA A 104 5.54 -5.85 13.51
N ALA A 105 6.70 -5.22 13.32
CA ALA A 105 7.44 -5.25 12.07
C ALA A 105 8.37 -6.44 11.87
N SER A 106 8.29 -7.50 12.69
CA SER A 106 9.18 -8.66 12.56
C SER A 106 9.27 -9.20 11.12
N PRO A 107 10.41 -9.78 10.68
CA PRO A 107 10.56 -10.31 9.32
C PRO A 107 9.46 -11.30 8.94
N ALA A 108 9.01 -12.11 9.90
CA ALA A 108 7.92 -13.06 9.71
C ALA A 108 6.59 -12.36 9.39
N ASN A 109 6.24 -11.29 10.11
CA ASN A 109 5.02 -10.52 9.85
C ASN A 109 5.09 -9.79 8.51
N TYR A 110 6.26 -9.23 8.17
CA TYR A 110 6.49 -8.61 6.86
C TYR A 110 6.27 -9.60 5.72
N ILE A 111 6.89 -10.79 5.79
CA ILE A 111 6.73 -11.84 4.79
C ILE A 111 5.26 -12.29 4.71
N ALA A 112 4.60 -12.51 5.85
CA ALA A 112 3.20 -12.90 5.89
C ALA A 112 2.29 -11.84 5.24
N LYS A 113 2.58 -10.56 5.45
CA LYS A 113 1.83 -9.46 4.85
C LYS A 113 2.00 -9.41 3.33
N MET A 114 3.24 -9.52 2.86
CA MET A 114 3.54 -9.56 1.42
C MET A 114 2.97 -10.82 0.74
N ALA A 115 2.85 -11.94 1.45
CA ALA A 115 2.19 -13.14 0.94
C ALA A 115 0.68 -12.91 0.74
N LYS A 116 0.00 -12.27 1.70
CA LYS A 116 -1.43 -11.92 1.56
C LYS A 116 -1.68 -11.00 0.35
N ILE A 117 -0.88 -9.94 0.22
CA ILE A 117 -0.98 -8.99 -0.91
C ILE A 117 -0.84 -9.70 -2.27
N ARG A 118 0.14 -10.62 -2.39
CA ARG A 118 0.37 -11.40 -3.62
C ARG A 118 -0.80 -12.35 -3.93
N SER A 119 -1.31 -13.06 -2.93
CA SER A 119 -2.42 -14.01 -3.15
C SER A 119 -3.68 -13.33 -3.71
N PHE A 120 -3.94 -12.07 -3.35
CA PHE A 120 -5.04 -11.29 -3.90
C PHE A 120 -4.83 -10.94 -5.38
N GLN A 121 -3.60 -10.64 -5.80
CA GLN A 121 -3.29 -10.36 -7.20
C GLN A 121 -3.54 -11.59 -8.07
N GLU A 122 -3.05 -12.75 -7.62
CA GLU A 122 -3.25 -14.05 -8.29
C GLU A 122 -4.75 -14.38 -8.42
N MET A 123 -5.54 -14.15 -7.35
CA MET A 123 -6.99 -14.36 -7.41
C MET A 123 -7.69 -13.41 -8.41
N LYS A 124 -7.26 -12.14 -8.51
CA LYS A 124 -7.85 -11.21 -9.50
C LYS A 124 -7.51 -11.59 -10.93
N GLU A 125 -6.30 -12.07 -11.19
CA GLU A 125 -5.88 -12.56 -12.50
C GLU A 125 -6.63 -13.84 -12.90
N TYR A 126 -6.91 -14.73 -11.94
CA TYR A 126 -7.74 -15.92 -12.16
C TYR A 126 -9.20 -15.60 -12.51
N GLN A 127 -9.79 -14.60 -11.86
CA GLN A 127 -11.20 -14.19 -12.11
C GLN A 127 -11.40 -13.41 -13.42
N GLN A 128 -10.32 -12.99 -14.08
CA GLN A 128 -10.35 -12.27 -15.37
C GLN A 128 -10.07 -13.19 -16.57
N GLN A 129 -9.88 -14.50 -16.34
CA GLN A 129 -9.74 -15.56 -17.36
C GLN A 129 -11.06 -16.31 -17.54
#